data_AF-A0AAN7QCW7-F1
#
_entry.id   AF-A0AAN7QCW7-F1
#
_cell.length_a   1.000
_cell.length_b   1.000
_cell.length_c   1.000
_cell.angle_alpha   90.00
_cell.angle_beta   90.00
_cell.angle_gamma   90.00
#
_symmetry.space_group_name_H-M   'P 1'
#
loop_
_entity.id
_entity.type
_entity.pdbx_description
1 polymer ?
#
loop_
_entity_poly.entity_id
_entity_poly.type
_entity_poly.pdbx_seq_one_letter_code
_entity_poly.pdbx_strand_id
1 'polypeptide(L)'
;MKHVHHCHDAVSPLTNQYWPWRKQFQNDMAINNNLVEVLQANQWMNIPWKKLQVGDIIKVKQDDFFPADLLFLASTNADGVCYIETSNLDGETNLKIRKALERTWDYSTSEKGAEFKGEVQCEQPNNSLYTFTGNLVFQNQGCSLRNTQYIVASVIFTGHETKVMMNAMNVPSKRSTLERKLDKLILTLLGTLFLMCFIGAIGSGVFIDRKYWYLGLSKGVEAQFRPDRRIVVAAATILTLVTLFSTIIPISLYVSIEMIKVFQSTQFINKDLHMYHAETNTPALARTSNLNEELGQIKYILSDKTGTLTRNMMDFFKCSIGGVVYGTGITEIEIGGAERTGEIVEADSVIYERLADGHDDLKKITREHLEQFGSAGLRTLCLAYRDLSPQIYESWNEKSIQAKSSLRDREKKLDEVAELIEKEFVLIGSTAIEDKLQEGVPTCIETLSIAGIKIWVLTGDKMETHVS
;
A
#
# COMPACT_ATOMS: atom_id res chain seq x y z
N MET A 1 14.58 1.97 -43.93
CA MET A 1 15.20 1.27 -42.77
C MET A 1 15.86 2.22 -41.77
N LYS A 2 16.72 3.18 -42.16
CA LYS A 2 17.36 4.13 -41.20
C LYS A 2 16.36 4.96 -40.36
N HIS A 3 15.23 5.39 -40.92
CA HIS A 3 14.22 6.16 -40.17
C HIS A 3 13.46 5.36 -39.10
N VAL A 4 13.24 4.06 -39.30
CA VAL A 4 12.47 3.21 -38.37
C VAL A 4 13.33 2.76 -37.20
N HIS A 5 14.61 2.44 -37.44
CA HIS A 5 15.59 2.20 -36.38
C HIS A 5 15.78 3.42 -35.48
N HIS A 6 15.88 4.62 -36.06
CA HIS A 6 16.01 5.85 -35.27
C HIS A 6 14.77 6.16 -34.42
N CYS A 7 13.58 5.74 -34.87
CA CYS A 7 12.34 5.89 -34.09
C CYS A 7 12.26 4.87 -32.94
N HIS A 8 12.64 3.62 -33.15
CA HIS A 8 12.67 2.60 -32.08
C HIS A 8 13.62 3.00 -30.94
N ASP A 9 14.84 3.43 -31.30
CA ASP A 9 15.87 3.81 -30.32
C ASP A 9 15.53 5.11 -29.57
N ALA A 10 14.58 5.90 -30.07
CA ALA A 10 14.08 7.11 -29.40
C ALA A 10 12.77 6.86 -28.62
N VAL A 11 11.83 6.09 -29.16
CA VAL A 11 10.48 5.93 -28.59
C VAL A 11 10.47 5.00 -27.39
N SER A 12 11.24 3.92 -27.40
CA SER A 12 11.25 2.96 -26.29
C SER A 12 11.80 3.56 -24.98
N PRO A 13 12.93 4.29 -24.98
CA PRO A 13 13.38 4.99 -23.77
C PRO A 13 12.42 6.09 -23.32
N LEU A 14 11.81 6.82 -24.27
CA LEU A 14 10.85 7.87 -23.94
C LEU A 14 9.60 7.33 -23.24
N THR A 15 9.08 6.21 -23.71
CA THR A 15 7.84 5.60 -23.19
C THR A 15 8.08 4.79 -21.92
N ASN A 16 9.15 4.01 -21.88
CA ASN A 16 9.41 3.07 -20.78
C ASN A 16 10.20 3.69 -19.61
N GLN A 17 10.94 4.78 -19.84
CA GLN A 17 11.76 5.42 -18.80
C GLN A 17 11.30 6.86 -18.56
N TYR A 18 11.28 7.71 -19.58
CA TYR A 18 11.07 9.15 -19.40
C TYR A 18 9.66 9.50 -18.90
N TRP A 19 8.59 8.96 -19.51
CA TRP A 19 7.22 9.30 -19.10
C TRP A 19 6.86 8.84 -17.69
N PRO A 20 7.13 7.57 -17.27
CA PRO A 20 6.95 7.13 -15.90
C PRO A 20 7.81 7.94 -14.93
N TRP A 21 9.08 8.16 -15.25
CA TRP A 21 9.98 8.98 -14.44
C TRP A 21 9.45 10.40 -14.25
N ARG A 22 8.99 11.05 -15.32
CA ARG A 22 8.45 12.41 -15.25
C ARG A 22 7.22 12.49 -14.35
N LYS A 23 6.31 11.51 -14.43
CA LYS A 23 5.12 11.45 -13.56
C LYS A 23 5.51 11.23 -12.10
N GLN A 24 6.42 10.28 -11.84
CA GLN A 24 6.92 10.02 -10.49
C GLN A 24 7.63 11.25 -9.93
N PHE A 25 8.53 11.87 -10.71
CA PHE A 25 9.23 13.09 -10.34
C PHE A 25 8.28 14.24 -10.02
N GLN A 26 7.18 14.41 -10.76
CA GLN A 26 6.17 15.42 -10.46
C GLN A 26 5.47 15.15 -9.12
N ASN A 27 5.10 13.90 -8.84
CA ASN A 27 4.49 13.52 -7.56
C ASN A 27 5.48 13.69 -6.39
N ASP A 28 6.70 13.19 -6.55
CA ASP A 28 7.76 13.31 -5.55
C ASP A 28 8.07 14.79 -5.30
N MET A 29 8.12 15.62 -6.35
CA MET A 29 8.31 17.06 -6.23
C MET A 29 7.13 17.74 -5.52
N ALA A 30 5.89 17.30 -5.72
CA ALA A 30 4.73 17.83 -5.01
C ALA A 30 4.82 17.54 -3.51
N ILE A 31 5.08 16.27 -3.13
CA ILE A 31 5.23 15.86 -1.73
C ILE A 31 6.41 16.59 -1.07
N ASN A 32 7.56 16.62 -1.74
CA ASN A 32 8.77 17.26 -1.23
C ASN A 32 8.69 18.80 -1.11
N ASN A 33 7.69 19.41 -1.75
CA ASN A 33 7.41 20.85 -1.64
C ASN A 33 6.32 21.17 -0.61
N ASN A 34 5.72 20.19 0.06
CA ASN A 34 4.87 20.45 1.22
C ASN A 34 5.66 21.23 2.28
N LEU A 35 4.97 22.10 2.99
CA LEU A 35 5.57 22.99 3.98
C LEU A 35 5.39 22.41 5.38
N VAL A 36 6.39 22.59 6.23
CA VAL A 36 6.33 22.28 7.66
C VAL A 36 6.95 23.41 8.47
N GLU A 37 6.43 23.65 9.67
CA GLU A 37 6.95 24.67 10.59
C GLU A 37 8.20 24.12 11.30
N VAL A 38 9.36 24.73 11.05
CA VAL A 38 10.64 24.40 11.68
C VAL A 38 11.04 25.53 12.62
N LEU A 39 11.56 25.18 13.80
CA LEU A 39 12.05 26.14 14.77
C LEU A 39 13.46 26.61 14.39
N GLN A 40 13.60 27.89 14.04
CA GLN A 40 14.88 28.51 13.72
C GLN A 40 14.99 29.86 14.43
N ALA A 41 16.10 30.09 15.14
CA ALA A 41 16.39 31.35 15.83
C ALA A 41 15.21 31.89 16.66
N ASN A 42 14.55 30.99 17.41
CA ASN A 42 13.43 31.29 18.30
C ASN A 42 12.08 31.63 17.61
N GLN A 43 11.96 31.41 16.29
CA GLN A 43 10.74 31.61 15.52
C GLN A 43 10.38 30.37 14.70
N TRP A 44 9.08 30.16 14.50
CA TRP A 44 8.57 29.10 13.62
C TRP A 44 8.58 29.61 12.17
N MET A 45 9.33 28.94 11.30
CA MET A 45 9.39 29.27 9.88
C MET A 45 8.90 28.10 9.04
N ASN A 46 8.13 28.40 8.00
CA ASN A 46 7.67 27.40 7.05
C ASN A 46 8.80 27.03 6.08
N ILE A 47 9.20 25.75 6.11
CA ILE A 47 10.26 25.22 5.27
C ILE A 47 9.70 24.04 4.44
N PRO A 48 10.07 23.92 3.15
CA PRO A 48 9.71 22.75 2.35
C PRO A 48 10.33 21.46 2.89
N TRP A 49 9.59 20.34 2.83
CA TRP A 49 10.03 19.03 3.32
C TRP A 49 11.42 18.61 2.80
N LYS A 50 11.75 18.92 1.53
CA LYS A 50 13.07 18.62 0.94
C LYS A 50 14.28 19.28 1.63
N LYS A 51 14.05 20.28 2.47
CA LYS A 51 15.12 21.00 3.19
C LYS A 51 15.25 20.56 4.65
N LEU A 52 14.38 19.67 5.12
CA LEU A 52 14.38 19.15 6.48
C LEU A 52 15.66 18.36 6.76
N GLN A 53 16.28 18.58 7.92
CA GLN A 53 17.49 17.89 8.34
C GLN A 53 17.28 17.16 9.67
N VAL A 54 18.11 16.13 9.91
CA VAL A 54 18.13 15.41 11.18
C VAL A 54 18.50 16.40 12.30
N GLY A 55 17.76 16.34 13.40
CA GLY A 55 17.90 17.26 14.53
C GLY A 55 17.04 18.51 14.46
N ASP A 56 16.43 18.82 13.31
CA ASP A 56 15.47 19.93 13.22
C ASP A 56 14.30 19.71 14.19
N ILE A 57 13.91 20.76 14.90
CA ILE A 57 12.70 20.73 15.73
C ILE A 57 11.55 21.26 14.88
N ILE A 58 10.54 20.43 14.70
CA ILE A 58 9.38 20.76 13.87
C ILE A 58 8.10 20.74 14.66
N LYS A 59 7.14 21.48 14.13
CA LYS A 59 5.77 21.53 14.59
C LYS A 59 4.85 20.97 13.51
N VAL A 60 4.10 19.95 13.88
CA VAL A 60 3.10 19.29 13.01
C VAL A 60 1.72 19.67 13.53
N LYS A 61 0.85 20.12 12.62
CA LYS A 61 -0.52 20.52 12.95
C LYS A 61 -1.45 19.31 12.88
N GLN A 62 -2.66 19.48 13.40
CA GLN A 62 -3.70 18.48 13.28
C GLN A 62 -4.00 18.19 11.79
N ASP A 63 -4.22 16.91 11.46
CA ASP A 63 -4.53 16.39 10.12
C ASP A 63 -3.41 16.54 9.07
N ASP A 64 -2.23 17.03 9.45
CA ASP A 64 -1.05 17.07 8.58
C ASP A 64 -0.29 15.73 8.57
N PHE A 65 0.28 15.41 7.42
CA PHE A 65 1.17 14.24 7.27
C PHE A 65 2.53 14.46 7.94
N PHE A 66 3.11 13.38 8.47
CA PHE A 66 4.46 13.40 9.03
C PHE A 66 5.52 13.46 7.91
N PRO A 67 6.46 14.44 7.92
CA PRO A 67 7.47 14.59 6.87
C PRO A 67 8.64 13.62 6.98
N ALA A 68 8.84 13.02 8.16
CA ALA A 68 10.01 12.24 8.54
C ALA A 68 9.70 11.40 9.79
N ASP A 69 10.64 10.54 10.21
CA ASP A 69 10.52 9.84 11.49
C ASP A 69 10.92 10.80 12.63
N LEU A 70 9.99 11.02 13.57
CA LEU A 70 10.13 12.06 14.59
C LEU A 70 10.22 11.49 16.01
N LEU A 71 11.07 12.10 16.83
CA LEU A 71 11.07 11.97 18.28
C LEU A 71 10.04 12.94 18.86
N PHE A 72 8.96 12.39 19.39
CA PHE A 72 7.88 13.17 19.98
C PHE A 72 8.31 13.82 21.32
N LEU A 73 8.47 15.15 21.31
CA LEU A 73 8.98 15.91 22.46
C LEU A 73 7.86 16.46 23.34
N ALA A 74 6.89 17.11 22.74
CA ALA A 74 5.76 17.67 23.48
C ALA A 74 4.52 17.57 22.61
N SER A 75 3.45 16.99 23.14
CA SER A 75 2.15 17.37 22.61
C SER A 75 1.72 18.60 23.34
N THR A 76 0.64 19.03 22.79
CA THR A 76 -0.13 20.06 23.31
C THR A 76 -1.19 19.65 24.33
N ASN A 77 -1.52 18.36 24.40
CA ASN A 77 -2.33 17.79 25.45
C ASN A 77 -1.58 17.78 26.79
N ALA A 78 -2.32 17.95 27.88
CA ALA A 78 -1.77 18.04 29.24
C ALA A 78 -1.02 16.76 29.67
N ASP A 79 -1.40 15.62 29.11
CA ASP A 79 -0.79 14.32 29.43
C ASP A 79 0.42 13.97 28.54
N GLY A 80 0.83 14.89 27.66
CA GLY A 80 1.89 14.66 26.69
C GLY A 80 1.55 13.58 25.67
N VAL A 81 0.26 13.36 25.41
CA VAL A 81 -0.25 12.30 24.54
C VAL A 81 -0.67 12.86 23.18
N CYS A 82 -0.29 12.19 22.10
CA CYS A 82 -0.87 12.38 20.77
C CYS A 82 -1.48 11.09 20.23
N TYR A 83 -2.43 11.25 19.33
CA TYR A 83 -3.09 10.17 18.60
C TYR A 83 -2.57 10.20 17.17
N ILE A 84 -2.14 9.04 16.67
CA ILE A 84 -1.59 8.89 15.33
C ILE A 84 -2.42 7.87 14.58
N GLU A 85 -2.89 8.24 13.40
CA GLU A 85 -3.49 7.29 12.46
C GLU A 85 -2.37 6.60 11.66
N THR A 86 -2.33 5.27 11.69
CA THR A 86 -1.33 4.48 10.94
C THR A 86 -1.95 3.66 9.80
N SER A 87 -3.19 3.96 9.41
CA SER A 87 -3.91 3.29 8.33
C SER A 87 -3.09 3.19 7.03
N ASN A 88 -2.29 4.21 6.71
CA ASN A 88 -1.39 4.22 5.55
C ASN A 88 -0.14 3.34 5.67
N LEU A 89 0.20 2.83 6.86
CA LEU A 89 1.41 2.05 7.14
C LEU A 89 1.12 0.57 7.40
N ASP A 90 0.13 0.28 8.25
CA ASP A 90 -0.22 -1.07 8.68
C ASP A 90 -1.69 -1.45 8.43
N GLY A 91 -2.48 -0.53 7.87
CA GLY A 91 -3.91 -0.78 7.59
C GLY A 91 -4.79 -0.78 8.84
N GLU A 92 -4.24 -0.47 10.02
CA GLU A 92 -5.05 -0.39 11.25
C GLU A 92 -5.82 0.94 11.30
N THR A 93 -7.14 0.86 11.56
CA THR A 93 -8.03 2.04 11.64
C THR A 93 -8.01 2.73 13.02
N ASN A 94 -7.51 2.02 14.04
CA ASN A 94 -7.47 2.53 15.39
C ASN A 94 -6.40 3.59 15.56
N LEU A 95 -6.77 4.70 16.20
CA LEU A 95 -5.81 5.74 16.57
C LEU A 95 -4.80 5.19 17.59
N LYS A 96 -3.52 5.22 17.23
CA LYS A 96 -2.43 4.78 18.10
C LYS A 96 -2.03 5.91 19.04
N ILE A 97 -2.07 5.62 20.33
CA ILE A 97 -1.64 6.54 21.37
C ILE A 97 -0.11 6.55 21.41
N ARG A 98 0.49 7.74 21.37
CA ARG A 98 1.91 7.97 21.63
C ARG A 98 2.07 8.98 22.74
N LYS A 99 3.01 8.73 23.66
CA LYS A 99 3.28 9.59 24.81
C LYS A 99 4.69 10.16 24.71
N ALA A 100 4.81 11.47 24.86
CA ALA A 100 6.07 12.18 24.96
C ALA A 100 6.70 11.95 26.33
N LEU A 101 8.03 12.03 26.41
CA LEU A 101 8.72 11.94 27.69
C LEU A 101 8.23 13.08 28.62
N GLU A 102 7.91 12.76 29.86
CA GLU A 102 7.40 13.74 30.84
C GLU A 102 8.36 14.93 31.06
N ARG A 103 9.65 14.69 30.84
CA ARG A 103 10.71 15.71 30.93
C ARG A 103 10.71 16.71 29.76
N THR A 104 10.04 16.42 28.66
CA THR A 104 10.09 17.22 27.43
C THR A 104 8.82 18.01 27.13
N TRP A 105 7.77 17.89 27.94
CA TRP A 105 6.47 18.55 27.70
C TRP A 105 6.55 20.08 27.62
N ASP A 106 7.58 20.65 28.23
CA ASP A 106 7.86 22.07 28.29
C ASP A 106 8.33 22.68 26.96
N TYR A 107 8.81 21.87 26.03
CA TYR A 107 9.39 22.33 24.75
C TYR A 107 8.32 22.67 23.68
N SER A 108 7.09 22.97 24.10
CA SER A 108 5.98 23.32 23.21
C SER A 108 6.03 24.76 22.67
N THR A 109 6.70 25.66 23.40
CA THR A 109 6.91 27.06 23.00
C THR A 109 8.22 27.22 22.23
N SER A 110 8.29 28.18 21.31
CA SER A 110 9.49 28.46 20.52
C SER A 110 10.70 28.79 21.41
N GLU A 111 10.47 29.58 22.46
CA GLU A 111 11.45 30.00 23.47
C GLU A 111 12.13 28.82 24.16
N LYS A 112 11.33 27.94 24.78
CA LYS A 112 11.87 26.75 25.44
C LYS A 112 12.44 25.76 24.43
N GLY A 113 11.79 25.60 23.28
CA GLY A 113 12.29 24.73 22.20
C GLY A 113 13.69 25.13 21.72
N ALA A 114 14.00 26.42 21.65
CA ALA A 114 15.32 26.91 21.26
C ALA A 114 16.39 26.66 22.34
N GLU A 115 15.98 26.53 23.60
CA GLU A 115 16.85 26.15 24.72
C GLU A 115 17.10 24.64 24.80
N PHE A 116 16.37 23.83 24.02
CA PHE A 116 16.51 22.38 24.00
C PHE A 116 17.95 21.99 23.61
N LYS A 117 18.68 21.41 24.57
CA LYS A 117 19.99 20.80 24.37
C LYS A 117 19.95 19.37 24.89
N GLY A 118 19.89 18.44 23.95
CA GLY A 118 19.93 17.01 24.23
C GLY A 118 20.65 16.27 23.12
N GLU A 119 21.25 15.15 23.47
CA GLU A 119 21.84 14.21 22.51
C GLU A 119 20.92 12.99 22.42
N VAL A 120 20.44 12.68 21.21
CA VAL A 120 19.66 11.47 20.95
C VAL A 120 20.59 10.41 20.42
N GLN A 121 20.83 9.37 21.19
CA GLN A 121 21.56 8.18 20.76
C GLN A 121 20.54 7.10 20.41
N CYS A 122 20.45 6.75 19.13
CA CYS A 122 19.50 5.75 18.66
C CYS A 122 20.20 4.64 17.87
N GLU A 123 19.49 3.53 17.70
CA GLU A 123 19.92 2.45 16.80
C GLU A 123 20.03 2.93 15.36
N GLN A 124 20.80 2.20 14.54
CA GLN A 124 20.85 2.45 13.10
C GLN A 124 19.46 2.25 12.47
N PRO A 125 19.11 3.04 11.45
CA PRO A 125 17.81 2.93 10.82
C PRO A 125 17.61 1.52 10.22
N ASN A 126 16.45 0.94 10.50
CA ASN A 126 16.08 -0.43 10.19
C ASN A 126 14.62 -0.49 9.70
N ASN A 127 14.22 -1.61 9.10
CA ASN A 127 12.88 -1.78 8.54
C ASN A 127 11.81 -2.26 9.55
N SER A 128 12.16 -2.43 10.84
CA SER A 128 11.21 -2.86 11.87
C SER A 128 10.31 -1.71 12.29
N LEU A 129 9.03 -1.75 11.87
CA LEU A 129 8.06 -0.68 12.13
C LEU A 129 7.72 -0.54 13.62
N TYR A 130 7.69 -1.64 14.37
CA TYR A 130 7.18 -1.67 15.75
C TYR A 130 8.24 -1.42 16.83
N THR A 131 9.52 -1.55 16.50
CA THR A 131 10.61 -1.42 17.49
C THR A 131 11.47 -0.21 17.17
N PHE A 132 11.66 0.68 18.14
CA PHE A 132 12.65 1.75 18.06
C PHE A 132 13.34 1.86 19.42
N THR A 133 14.66 1.76 19.40
CA THR A 133 15.48 1.90 20.62
C THR A 133 16.31 3.17 20.54
N GLY A 134 16.12 4.07 21.50
CA GLY A 134 16.92 5.29 21.61
C GLY A 134 16.94 5.85 23.02
N ASN A 135 18.06 6.45 23.37
CA ASN A 135 18.30 7.14 24.63
C ASN A 135 18.43 8.64 24.35
N LEU A 136 17.69 9.44 25.11
CA LEU A 136 17.80 10.90 25.08
C LEU A 136 18.57 11.37 26.33
N VAL A 137 19.75 11.96 26.10
CA VAL A 137 20.65 12.44 27.16
C VAL A 137 20.48 13.97 27.30
N PHE A 138 20.14 14.42 28.51
CA PHE A 138 19.89 15.83 28.85
C PHE A 138 20.98 16.43 29.74
N GLN A 139 21.14 17.75 29.69
CA GLN A 139 22.01 18.51 30.60
C GLN A 139 21.32 19.28 31.73
N ASN A 140 19.98 19.44 31.79
CA ASN A 140 19.32 20.15 32.92
C ASN A 140 17.84 19.81 33.17
N GLN A 141 17.37 20.06 34.41
CA GLN A 141 16.03 19.79 34.95
C GLN A 141 15.14 21.05 35.01
N GLY A 142 13.84 20.93 34.68
CA GLY A 142 12.81 21.91 35.06
C GLY A 142 11.54 21.83 34.20
N CYS A 143 10.37 21.74 34.85
CA CYS A 143 9.05 21.59 34.23
C CYS A 143 8.13 22.80 34.51
N SER A 144 7.20 23.10 33.60
CA SER A 144 5.82 23.54 33.83
C SER A 144 5.05 23.69 32.51
N LEU A 145 3.83 23.14 32.54
CA LEU A 145 2.83 22.83 31.50
C LEU A 145 1.99 24.04 30.99
N ARG A 146 1.44 23.95 29.75
CA ARG A 146 -0.01 24.22 29.42
C ARG A 146 -0.45 23.98 27.94
N ASN A 147 -1.53 23.18 27.81
CA ASN A 147 -2.78 23.35 27.01
C ASN A 147 -2.74 23.68 25.52
N THR A 148 -3.04 22.78 24.57
CA THR A 148 -2.75 23.18 23.17
C THR A 148 -3.39 22.30 22.05
N GLN A 149 -2.99 22.59 20.78
CA GLN A 149 -3.59 22.20 19.49
C GLN A 149 -2.64 21.57 18.43
N TYR A 150 -1.36 21.30 18.73
CA TYR A 150 -0.31 20.84 17.78
C TYR A 150 0.68 19.84 18.41
N ILE A 151 1.77 19.42 17.76
CA ILE A 151 2.86 18.69 18.46
C ILE A 151 4.21 19.32 18.12
N VAL A 152 5.19 19.21 19.02
CA VAL A 152 6.59 19.56 18.79
C VAL A 152 7.42 18.29 18.85
N ALA A 153 8.25 18.07 17.85
CA ALA A 153 9.05 16.86 17.72
C ALA A 153 10.41 17.16 17.06
N SER A 154 11.42 16.34 17.36
CA SER A 154 12.75 16.44 16.73
C SER A 154 12.89 15.37 15.64
N VAL A 155 13.45 15.72 14.50
CA VAL A 155 13.62 14.81 13.36
C VAL A 155 14.75 13.82 13.63
N ILE A 156 14.46 12.51 13.57
CA ILE A 156 15.46 11.44 13.80
C ILE A 156 16.01 10.92 12.47
N PHE A 157 15.14 10.48 11.56
CA PHE A 157 15.53 9.95 10.24
C PHE A 157 14.84 10.73 9.13
N THR A 158 15.55 11.01 8.05
CA THR A 158 15.02 11.74 6.88
C THR A 158 15.18 10.94 5.59
N GLY A 159 14.27 11.20 4.63
CA GLY A 159 14.35 10.64 3.28
C GLY A 159 14.38 9.11 3.24
N HIS A 160 15.40 8.55 2.58
CA HIS A 160 15.58 7.10 2.40
C HIS A 160 15.89 6.34 3.69
N GLU A 161 16.26 7.03 4.76
CA GLU A 161 16.54 6.41 6.06
C GLU A 161 15.27 6.23 6.92
N THR A 162 14.15 6.83 6.51
CA THR A 162 12.86 6.64 7.19
C THR A 162 12.39 5.19 7.07
N LYS A 163 11.75 4.67 8.11
CA LYS A 163 11.26 3.29 8.12
C LYS A 163 10.28 3.00 7.00
N VAL A 164 9.49 3.99 6.60
CA VAL A 164 8.53 3.91 5.48
C VAL A 164 9.28 3.68 4.17
N MET A 165 10.31 4.48 3.89
CA MET A 165 11.08 4.38 2.65
C MET A 165 11.98 3.14 2.62
N MET A 166 12.43 2.65 3.78
CA MET A 166 13.16 1.38 3.90
C MET A 166 12.28 0.16 3.61
N ASN A 167 10.97 0.25 3.90
CA ASN A 167 9.99 -0.76 3.54
C ASN A 167 9.45 -0.59 2.11
N ALA A 168 9.72 0.54 1.45
CA ALA A 168 9.36 0.76 0.06
C ALA A 168 10.25 -0.11 -0.85
N MET A 169 9.64 -1.05 -1.56
CA MET A 169 10.39 -1.82 -2.57
C MET A 169 10.80 -0.93 -3.73
N ASN A 170 12.08 -0.98 -4.10
CA ASN A 170 12.56 -0.42 -5.36
C ASN A 170 11.70 -0.97 -6.50
N VAL A 171 11.06 -0.09 -7.27
CA VAL A 171 10.11 -0.49 -8.31
C VAL A 171 10.87 -1.29 -9.37
N PRO A 172 10.67 -2.62 -9.48
CA PRO A 172 11.33 -3.40 -10.51
C PRO A 172 10.76 -3.01 -11.87
N SER A 173 11.59 -2.96 -12.90
CA SER A 173 11.10 -2.82 -14.27
C SER A 173 10.26 -4.05 -14.61
N LYS A 174 8.94 -3.87 -14.69
CA LYS A 174 7.99 -4.92 -15.05
C LYS A 174 8.00 -5.07 -16.59
N ARG A 175 8.31 -6.27 -17.07
CA ARG A 175 8.20 -6.64 -18.49
C ARG A 175 6.93 -7.47 -18.71
N SER A 176 6.21 -7.17 -19.79
CA SER A 176 4.98 -7.90 -20.12
C SER A 176 5.28 -9.33 -20.57
N THR A 177 4.31 -10.22 -20.40
CA THR A 177 4.39 -11.59 -20.93
C THR A 177 4.37 -11.59 -22.46
N LEU A 178 3.67 -10.62 -23.07
CA LEU A 178 3.67 -10.42 -24.51
C LEU A 178 5.06 -10.04 -25.03
N GLU A 179 5.78 -9.13 -24.37
CA GLU A 179 7.18 -8.81 -24.73
C GLU A 179 8.06 -10.06 -24.73
N ARG A 180 7.96 -10.89 -23.68
CA ARG A 180 8.73 -12.16 -23.62
C ARG A 180 8.37 -13.14 -24.74
N LYS A 181 7.10 -13.17 -25.17
CA LYS A 181 6.66 -14.00 -26.30
C LYS A 181 7.16 -13.43 -27.63
N LEU A 182 7.12 -12.11 -27.81
CA LEU A 182 7.64 -11.43 -28.99
C LEU A 182 9.15 -11.64 -29.13
N ASP A 183 9.92 -11.54 -28.05
CA ASP A 183 11.35 -11.83 -28.05
C ASP A 183 11.65 -13.26 -28.53
N LYS A 184 10.88 -14.24 -28.04
CA LYS A 184 10.98 -15.63 -28.49
C LYS A 184 10.67 -15.77 -29.98
N LEU A 185 9.60 -15.12 -30.46
CA LEU A 185 9.23 -15.15 -31.87
C LEU A 185 10.31 -14.51 -32.75
N ILE A 186 10.87 -13.37 -32.34
CA ILE A 186 11.97 -12.70 -33.04
C ILE A 186 13.19 -13.61 -33.13
N LEU A 187 13.55 -14.28 -32.03
CA LEU A 187 14.66 -15.23 -32.03
C LEU A 187 14.40 -16.42 -32.98
N THR A 188 13.16 -16.93 -33.03
CA THR A 188 12.81 -17.96 -34.01
C THR A 188 12.88 -17.46 -35.45
N LEU A 189 12.40 -16.23 -35.73
CA LEU A 189 12.47 -15.62 -37.06
C LEU A 189 13.92 -15.38 -37.50
N LEU A 190 14.78 -14.89 -36.59
CA LEU A 190 16.21 -14.72 -36.83
C LEU A 190 16.89 -16.06 -37.15
N GLY A 191 16.53 -17.12 -36.43
CA GLY A 191 16.98 -18.49 -36.74
C GLY A 191 16.57 -18.95 -38.15
N THR A 192 15.31 -18.74 -38.53
CA THR A 192 14.84 -19.08 -39.89
C THR A 192 15.50 -18.24 -40.98
N LEU A 193 15.78 -16.97 -40.71
CA LEU A 193 16.49 -16.06 -41.61
C LEU A 193 17.91 -16.59 -41.90
N PHE A 194 18.67 -16.91 -40.86
CA PHE A 194 20.02 -17.47 -41.03
C PHE A 194 20.01 -18.81 -41.76
N LEU A 195 19.02 -19.66 -41.50
CA LEU A 195 18.86 -20.93 -42.20
C LEU A 195 18.60 -20.74 -43.70
N MET A 196 17.68 -19.84 -44.07
CA MET A 196 17.41 -19.52 -45.48
C MET A 196 18.62 -18.92 -46.19
N CYS A 197 19.33 -17.99 -45.54
CA CYS A 197 20.56 -17.40 -46.06
C CYS A 197 21.66 -18.46 -46.26
N PHE A 198 21.79 -19.40 -45.33
CA PHE A 198 22.77 -20.47 -45.41
C PHE A 198 22.47 -21.43 -46.57
N ILE A 199 21.22 -21.85 -46.73
CA ILE A 199 20.78 -22.70 -47.86
C ILE A 199 21.00 -21.98 -49.19
N GLY A 200 20.61 -20.69 -49.28
CA GLY A 200 20.79 -19.88 -50.48
C GLY A 200 22.26 -19.67 -50.85
N ALA A 201 23.15 -19.55 -49.86
CA ALA A 201 24.58 -19.41 -50.08
C ALA A 201 25.26 -20.69 -50.57
N ILE A 202 24.84 -21.86 -50.03
CA ILE A 202 25.27 -23.16 -50.55
C ILE A 202 24.78 -23.32 -52.00
N GLY A 203 23.51 -23.01 -52.26
CA GLY A 203 22.94 -23.05 -53.60
C GLY A 203 23.71 -22.19 -54.59
N SER A 204 24.01 -20.94 -54.24
CA SER A 204 24.80 -20.01 -55.05
C SER A 204 26.24 -20.52 -55.27
N GLY A 205 26.91 -20.99 -54.22
CA GLY A 205 28.28 -21.50 -54.29
C GLY A 205 28.44 -22.77 -55.13
N VAL A 206 27.39 -23.60 -55.21
CA VAL A 206 27.37 -24.81 -56.07
C VAL A 206 26.93 -24.49 -57.50
N PHE A 207 25.97 -23.59 -57.68
CA PHE A 207 25.37 -23.32 -58.99
C PHE A 207 26.21 -22.39 -59.88
N ILE A 208 27.03 -21.51 -59.30
CA ILE A 208 27.87 -20.58 -60.08
C ILE A 208 29.02 -21.36 -60.74
N ASP A 209 28.87 -21.58 -62.04
CA ASP A 209 29.82 -22.27 -62.89
C ASP A 209 30.03 -21.51 -64.21
N ARG A 210 31.21 -21.67 -64.82
CA ARG A 210 31.59 -21.04 -66.10
C ARG A 210 30.80 -21.58 -67.31
N LYS A 211 30.00 -22.63 -67.10
CA LYS A 211 29.11 -23.23 -68.12
C LYS A 211 28.09 -22.24 -68.67
N TYR A 212 27.68 -21.25 -67.88
CA TYR A 212 26.66 -20.28 -68.26
C TYR A 212 27.27 -19.05 -68.95
N TRP A 213 27.36 -19.09 -70.28
CA TRP A 213 28.02 -18.06 -71.09
C TRP A 213 27.43 -16.65 -70.93
N TYR A 214 26.14 -16.55 -70.62
CA TYR A 214 25.42 -15.27 -70.45
C TYR A 214 25.77 -14.53 -69.15
N LEU A 215 26.37 -15.20 -68.16
CA LEU A 215 26.78 -14.58 -66.88
C LEU A 215 28.14 -13.87 -66.95
N GLY A 216 28.87 -13.99 -68.07
CA GLY A 216 30.11 -13.21 -68.28
C GLY A 216 31.23 -13.49 -67.26
N LEU A 217 31.27 -14.68 -66.67
CA LEU A 217 32.19 -15.11 -65.59
C LEU A 217 33.64 -15.35 -66.07
N SER A 218 34.13 -14.50 -66.97
CA SER A 218 35.45 -14.57 -67.63
C SER A 218 36.56 -13.84 -66.85
N LYS A 219 37.81 -13.87 -67.34
CA LYS A 219 38.98 -13.23 -66.71
C LYS A 219 38.73 -11.72 -66.52
N GLY A 220 38.62 -11.28 -65.27
CA GLY A 220 38.50 -9.87 -64.90
C GLY A 220 37.40 -9.55 -63.87
N VAL A 221 36.51 -10.50 -63.57
CA VAL A 221 35.39 -10.26 -62.64
C VAL A 221 35.86 -10.20 -61.18
N GLU A 222 35.18 -9.36 -60.39
CA GLU A 222 35.35 -9.18 -58.94
C GLU A 222 35.31 -10.51 -58.18
N ALA A 223 36.03 -10.58 -57.06
CA ALA A 223 36.20 -11.81 -56.29
C ALA A 223 34.88 -12.46 -55.80
N GLN A 224 33.82 -11.66 -55.67
CA GLN A 224 32.49 -12.09 -55.23
C GLN A 224 31.69 -12.88 -56.27
N PHE A 225 32.10 -12.88 -57.54
CA PHE A 225 31.47 -13.66 -58.61
C PHE A 225 32.42 -14.69 -59.23
N ARG A 226 33.63 -14.87 -58.71
CA ARG A 226 34.61 -15.80 -59.29
C ARG A 226 34.31 -17.26 -58.89
N PRO A 227 34.05 -18.17 -59.83
CA PRO A 227 33.77 -19.58 -59.54
C PRO A 227 34.96 -20.32 -58.90
N ASP A 228 36.18 -19.81 -59.08
CA ASP A 228 37.41 -20.37 -58.46
C ASP A 228 37.47 -20.15 -56.94
N ARG A 229 36.71 -19.16 -56.42
CA ARG A 229 36.66 -18.81 -54.99
C ARG A 229 35.26 -19.02 -54.43
N ARG A 230 34.73 -20.25 -54.51
CA ARG A 230 33.37 -20.61 -54.08
C ARG A 230 33.03 -20.16 -52.66
N ILE A 231 33.99 -20.21 -51.74
CA ILE A 231 33.81 -19.76 -50.35
C ILE A 231 33.55 -18.24 -50.30
N VAL A 232 34.25 -17.44 -51.10
CA VAL A 232 34.07 -15.98 -51.17
C VAL A 232 32.72 -15.62 -51.79
N VAL A 233 32.33 -16.36 -52.84
CA VAL A 233 31.02 -16.22 -53.49
C VAL A 233 29.89 -16.55 -52.51
N ALA A 234 30.00 -17.67 -51.79
CA ALA A 234 29.02 -18.06 -50.77
C ALA A 234 28.95 -17.02 -49.65
N ALA A 235 30.08 -16.56 -49.12
CA ALA A 235 30.12 -15.54 -48.06
C ALA A 235 29.52 -14.20 -48.49
N ALA A 236 29.84 -13.73 -49.71
CA ALA A 236 29.23 -12.52 -50.27
C ALA A 236 27.72 -12.70 -50.47
N THR A 237 27.30 -13.86 -50.98
CA THR A 237 25.88 -14.18 -51.17
C THR A 237 25.13 -14.22 -49.83
N ILE A 238 25.72 -14.75 -48.73
CA ILE A 238 25.11 -14.69 -47.39
C ILE A 238 24.82 -13.24 -47.00
N LEU A 239 25.79 -12.33 -47.16
CA LEU A 239 25.62 -10.93 -46.81
C LEU A 239 24.53 -10.25 -47.65
N THR A 240 24.46 -10.57 -48.95
CA THR A 240 23.39 -10.07 -49.83
C THR A 240 22.02 -10.64 -49.44
N LEU A 241 21.92 -11.93 -49.12
CA LEU A 241 20.66 -12.56 -48.72
C LEU A 241 20.17 -12.07 -47.36
N VAL A 242 21.08 -11.82 -46.41
CA VAL A 242 20.73 -11.23 -45.10
C VAL A 242 20.13 -9.83 -45.29
N THR A 243 20.69 -9.00 -46.16
CA THR A 243 20.11 -7.67 -46.42
C THR A 243 18.76 -7.77 -47.13
N LEU A 244 18.61 -8.67 -48.10
CA LEU A 244 17.35 -8.90 -48.83
C LEU A 244 16.22 -9.40 -47.90
N PHE A 245 16.52 -10.39 -47.05
CA PHE A 245 15.56 -11.02 -46.17
C PHE A 245 15.43 -10.34 -44.80
N SER A 246 16.17 -9.26 -44.53
CA SER A 246 16.05 -8.47 -43.29
C SER A 246 14.64 -7.91 -43.05
N THR A 247 13.82 -7.81 -44.10
CA THR A 247 12.39 -7.43 -44.02
C THR A 247 11.50 -8.46 -43.33
N ILE A 248 11.96 -9.71 -43.16
CA ILE A 248 11.24 -10.75 -42.42
C ILE A 248 11.11 -10.39 -40.94
N ILE A 249 12.05 -9.61 -40.38
CA ILE A 249 11.97 -9.12 -39.00
C ILE A 249 11.19 -7.80 -39.00
N PRO A 250 9.95 -7.77 -38.50
CA PRO A 250 9.12 -6.57 -38.58
C PRO A 250 9.50 -5.59 -37.48
N ILE A 251 10.55 -4.80 -37.69
CA ILE A 251 11.03 -3.80 -36.71
C ILE A 251 9.93 -2.77 -36.38
N SER A 252 9.04 -2.48 -37.33
CA SER A 252 7.90 -1.58 -37.13
C SER A 252 6.86 -2.11 -36.14
N LEU A 253 6.80 -3.42 -35.90
CA LEU A 253 5.85 -4.02 -34.96
C LEU A 253 6.07 -3.51 -33.53
N TYR A 254 7.33 -3.41 -33.10
CA TYR A 254 7.66 -2.97 -31.75
C TYR A 254 7.23 -1.53 -31.49
N VAL A 255 7.57 -0.61 -32.41
CA VAL A 255 7.17 0.80 -32.32
C VAL A 255 5.65 0.94 -32.33
N SER A 256 4.96 0.15 -33.17
CA SER A 256 3.50 0.19 -33.26
C SER A 256 2.85 -0.27 -31.95
N ILE A 257 3.36 -1.33 -31.33
CA ILE A 257 2.87 -1.83 -30.04
C ILE A 257 3.07 -0.79 -28.93
N GLU A 258 4.25 -0.18 -28.85
CA GLU A 258 4.51 0.89 -27.86
C GLU A 258 3.57 2.09 -28.05
N MET A 259 3.34 2.51 -29.30
CA MET A 259 2.39 3.59 -29.58
C MET A 259 0.96 3.23 -29.17
N ILE A 260 0.52 2.01 -29.45
CA ILE A 260 -0.81 1.52 -29.05
C ILE A 260 -0.95 1.52 -27.53
N LYS A 261 0.07 1.04 -26.79
CA LYS A 261 0.10 1.03 -25.33
C LYS A 261 -0.02 2.43 -24.74
N VAL A 262 0.72 3.40 -25.26
CA VAL A 262 0.64 4.80 -24.81
C VAL A 262 -0.74 5.39 -25.12
N PHE A 263 -1.29 5.10 -26.30
CA PHE A 263 -2.62 5.58 -26.67
C PHE A 263 -3.72 5.00 -25.78
N GLN A 264 -3.70 3.69 -25.52
CA GLN A 264 -4.64 3.03 -24.61
C GLN A 264 -4.59 3.63 -23.20
N SER A 265 -3.39 3.82 -22.66
CA SER A 265 -3.20 4.39 -21.33
C SER A 265 -3.67 5.86 -21.25
N THR A 266 -3.31 6.69 -22.23
CA THR A 266 -3.56 8.14 -22.18
C THR A 266 -4.93 8.57 -22.68
N GLN A 267 -5.49 7.91 -23.69
CA GLN A 267 -6.76 8.29 -24.28
C GLN A 267 -7.93 7.45 -23.78
N PHE A 268 -7.75 6.15 -23.51
CA PHE A 268 -8.84 5.34 -23.00
C PHE A 268 -8.89 5.37 -21.48
N ILE A 269 -7.85 4.90 -20.78
CA ILE A 269 -7.90 4.78 -19.30
C ILE A 269 -8.01 6.16 -18.63
N ASN A 270 -7.12 7.10 -18.96
CA ASN A 270 -7.08 8.38 -18.24
C ASN A 270 -8.22 9.35 -18.54
N LYS A 271 -8.99 9.12 -19.61
CA LYS A 271 -10.11 9.99 -20.03
C LYS A 271 -11.47 9.30 -19.92
N ASP A 272 -11.51 8.13 -19.31
CA ASP A 272 -12.78 7.43 -19.09
C ASP A 272 -13.58 8.13 -17.99
N LEU A 273 -14.80 8.56 -18.32
CA LEU A 273 -15.72 9.19 -17.38
C LEU A 273 -16.28 8.18 -16.37
N HIS A 274 -16.35 6.89 -16.72
CA HIS A 274 -16.82 5.85 -15.79
C HIS A 274 -15.78 5.51 -14.70
N MET A 275 -14.52 5.85 -14.92
CA MET A 275 -13.45 5.68 -13.93
C MET A 275 -13.06 7.01 -13.25
N TYR A 276 -13.94 8.02 -13.33
CA TYR A 276 -13.76 9.29 -12.64
C TYR A 276 -14.54 9.31 -11.32
N HIS A 277 -13.83 9.61 -10.23
CA HIS A 277 -14.43 9.73 -8.91
C HIS A 277 -14.83 11.19 -8.64
N ALA A 278 -16.13 11.45 -8.56
CA ALA A 278 -16.67 12.80 -8.47
C ALA A 278 -16.42 13.47 -7.11
N GLU A 279 -16.50 12.74 -6.01
CA GLU A 279 -16.39 13.32 -4.65
C GLU A 279 -14.99 13.87 -4.37
N THR A 280 -13.95 13.14 -4.79
CA THR A 280 -12.55 13.57 -4.64
C THR A 280 -12.03 14.33 -5.86
N ASN A 281 -12.83 14.47 -6.91
CA ASN A 281 -12.43 15.04 -8.20
C ASN A 281 -11.16 14.38 -8.77
N THR A 282 -11.06 13.05 -8.69
CA THR A 282 -9.87 12.31 -9.13
C THR A 282 -10.20 11.40 -10.32
N PRO A 283 -9.55 11.58 -11.49
CA PRO A 283 -9.66 10.65 -12.60
C PRO A 283 -8.75 9.43 -12.40
N ALA A 284 -9.05 8.33 -13.08
CA ALA A 284 -8.13 7.21 -13.21
C ALA A 284 -6.81 7.66 -13.85
N LEU A 285 -5.68 7.27 -13.26
CA LEU A 285 -4.35 7.61 -13.76
C LEU A 285 -3.50 6.36 -13.95
N ALA A 286 -3.32 5.97 -15.20
CA ALA A 286 -2.33 4.98 -15.57
C ALA A 286 -0.91 5.55 -15.39
N ARG A 287 -0.19 5.03 -14.38
CA ARG A 287 1.19 5.42 -14.07
C ARG A 287 2.19 4.84 -15.07
N THR A 288 1.93 3.65 -15.57
CA THR A 288 2.76 2.93 -16.56
C THR A 288 1.93 2.49 -17.75
N SER A 289 2.46 2.59 -18.97
CA SER A 289 1.79 2.14 -20.20
C SER A 289 2.07 0.67 -20.57
N ASN A 290 3.03 0.02 -19.89
CA ASN A 290 3.64 -1.20 -20.40
C ASN A 290 2.84 -2.48 -20.10
N LEU A 291 1.84 -2.37 -19.24
CA LEU A 291 1.11 -3.48 -18.63
C LEU A 291 -0.38 -3.45 -18.94
N ASN A 292 -0.82 -2.61 -19.87
CA ASN A 292 -2.24 -2.44 -20.17
C ASN A 292 -2.87 -3.78 -20.61
N GLU A 293 -2.14 -4.57 -21.39
CA GLU A 293 -2.56 -5.90 -21.85
C GLU A 293 -2.62 -6.97 -20.76
N GLU A 294 -1.90 -6.77 -19.64
CA GLU A 294 -1.84 -7.72 -18.54
C GLU A 294 -3.08 -7.58 -17.64
N LEU A 295 -3.72 -6.41 -17.64
CA LEU A 295 -4.97 -6.17 -16.90
C LEU A 295 -6.07 -7.16 -17.30
N GLY A 296 -6.12 -7.56 -18.57
CA GLY A 296 -7.06 -8.57 -19.06
C GLY A 296 -6.66 -10.03 -18.80
N GLN A 297 -5.47 -10.28 -18.24
CA GLN A 297 -4.92 -11.62 -18.00
C GLN A 297 -4.82 -11.97 -16.50
N ILE A 298 -5.29 -11.08 -15.62
CA ILE A 298 -5.25 -11.29 -14.18
C ILE A 298 -6.10 -12.50 -13.78
N LYS A 299 -5.58 -13.31 -12.86
CA LYS A 299 -6.28 -14.47 -12.28
C LYS A 299 -6.49 -14.33 -10.78
N TYR A 300 -5.64 -13.54 -10.14
CA TYR A 300 -5.63 -13.34 -8.70
C TYR A 300 -5.59 -11.83 -8.45
N ILE A 301 -6.49 -11.36 -7.59
CA ILE A 301 -6.47 -10.00 -7.04
C ILE A 301 -6.16 -10.14 -5.56
N LEU A 302 -5.09 -9.48 -5.13
CA LEU A 302 -4.78 -9.31 -3.71
C LEU A 302 -5.31 -7.92 -3.33
N SER A 303 -6.30 -7.87 -2.45
CA SER A 303 -6.88 -6.60 -1.99
C SER A 303 -6.56 -6.40 -0.52
N ASP A 304 -6.25 -5.17 -0.13
CA ASP A 304 -6.35 -4.77 1.26
C ASP A 304 -7.84 -4.67 1.66
N LYS A 305 -8.15 -4.86 2.93
CA LYS A 305 -9.49 -4.63 3.47
C LYS A 305 -9.70 -3.14 3.76
N THR A 306 -8.84 -2.59 4.60
CA THR A 306 -9.02 -1.26 5.17
C THR A 306 -8.65 -0.19 4.16
N GLY A 307 -9.54 0.78 3.97
CA GLY A 307 -9.34 1.87 3.01
C GLY A 307 -9.47 1.48 1.54
N THR A 308 -9.62 0.18 1.22
CA THR A 308 -9.87 -0.32 -0.14
C THR A 308 -11.26 -0.93 -0.30
N LEU A 309 -11.64 -1.87 0.57
CA LEU A 309 -12.99 -2.45 0.55
C LEU A 309 -13.93 -1.64 1.44
N THR A 310 -13.43 -1.11 2.55
CA THR A 310 -14.20 -0.28 3.49
C THR A 310 -13.92 1.21 3.27
N ARG A 311 -14.90 2.05 3.62
CA ARG A 311 -14.77 3.51 3.69
C ARG A 311 -14.17 3.98 5.01
N ASN A 312 -13.77 3.06 5.90
CA ASN A 312 -13.32 3.34 7.27
C ASN A 312 -14.32 4.25 8.02
N MET A 313 -15.62 4.00 7.83
CA MET A 313 -16.70 4.71 8.53
C MET A 313 -17.52 3.68 9.28
N MET A 314 -17.53 3.82 10.60
CA MET A 314 -18.21 2.91 11.52
C MET A 314 -19.55 3.52 11.92
N ASP A 315 -20.65 2.93 11.43
CA ASP A 315 -22.00 3.41 11.71
C ASP A 315 -22.70 2.49 12.71
N PHE A 316 -23.28 3.08 13.74
CA PHE A 316 -24.16 2.34 14.64
C PHE A 316 -25.45 1.96 13.89
N PHE A 317 -25.69 0.66 13.73
CA PHE A 317 -26.74 0.17 12.83
C PHE A 317 -27.95 -0.40 13.58
N LYS A 318 -27.71 -1.37 14.46
CA LYS A 318 -28.75 -2.07 15.24
C LYS A 318 -28.29 -2.24 16.69
N CYS A 319 -29.22 -2.42 17.61
CA CYS A 319 -28.92 -2.90 18.94
C CYS A 319 -30.04 -3.79 19.47
N SER A 320 -29.71 -4.70 20.38
CA SER A 320 -30.67 -5.48 21.15
C SER A 320 -30.59 -5.01 22.60
N ILE A 321 -31.64 -4.40 23.13
CA ILE A 321 -31.71 -3.92 24.52
C ILE A 321 -32.86 -4.63 25.22
N GLY A 322 -32.58 -5.30 26.33
CA GLY A 322 -33.62 -6.00 27.09
C GLY A 322 -34.31 -7.12 26.30
N GLY A 323 -33.61 -7.74 25.34
CA GLY A 323 -34.18 -8.77 24.44
C GLY A 323 -35.06 -8.23 23.31
N VAL A 324 -35.07 -6.91 23.07
CA VAL A 324 -35.79 -6.28 21.95
C VAL A 324 -34.80 -5.67 20.98
N VAL A 325 -34.93 -5.97 19.70
CA VAL A 325 -34.10 -5.39 18.63
C VAL A 325 -34.63 -4.02 18.24
N TYR A 326 -33.72 -3.04 18.17
CA TYR A 326 -33.93 -1.69 17.68
C TYR A 326 -33.01 -1.44 16.49
N GLY A 327 -33.51 -0.68 15.51
CA GLY A 327 -32.83 -0.41 14.25
C GLY A 327 -33.54 -1.12 13.09
N THR A 328 -33.80 -0.36 12.02
CA THR A 328 -34.47 -0.84 10.81
C THR A 328 -33.54 -0.60 9.63
N GLY A 329 -33.12 -1.68 8.96
CA GLY A 329 -32.21 -1.60 7.83
C GLY A 329 -31.72 -2.99 7.43
N ILE A 330 -31.44 -3.16 6.14
CA ILE A 330 -30.82 -4.36 5.60
C ILE A 330 -29.45 -3.92 5.07
N THR A 331 -28.38 -4.57 5.50
CA THR A 331 -27.03 -4.26 5.01
C THR A 331 -26.86 -4.77 3.57
N GLU A 332 -25.95 -4.19 2.78
CA GLU A 332 -25.63 -4.73 1.45
C GLU A 332 -25.11 -6.18 1.54
N ILE A 333 -24.47 -6.52 2.66
CA ILE A 333 -23.99 -7.87 2.99
C ILE A 333 -25.17 -8.82 3.26
N GLU A 334 -26.19 -8.40 4.03
CA GLU A 334 -27.40 -9.20 4.26
C GLU A 334 -28.12 -9.51 2.94
N ILE A 335 -28.19 -8.55 2.01
CA ILE A 335 -28.80 -8.75 0.68
C ILE A 335 -27.99 -9.79 -0.13
N GLY A 336 -26.66 -9.64 -0.21
CA GLY A 336 -25.81 -10.56 -0.97
C GLY A 336 -25.60 -11.93 -0.30
N GLY A 337 -25.70 -11.99 1.04
CA GLY A 337 -25.58 -13.20 1.84
C GLY A 337 -26.84 -14.06 1.79
N ALA A 338 -28.03 -13.44 1.72
CA ALA A 338 -29.31 -14.14 1.55
C ALA A 338 -29.34 -14.99 0.26
N GLU A 339 -28.58 -14.60 -0.77
CA GLU A 339 -28.45 -15.36 -2.01
C GLU A 339 -27.48 -16.56 -1.91
N ARG A 340 -26.71 -16.68 -0.82
CA ARG A 340 -25.58 -17.64 -0.69
C ARG A 340 -25.63 -18.58 0.54
N THR A 341 -26.52 -18.34 1.50
CA THR A 341 -26.43 -18.85 2.89
C THR A 341 -25.89 -20.26 3.13
N GLY A 342 -24.99 -20.34 4.12
CA GLY A 342 -24.60 -21.58 4.79
C GLY A 342 -23.58 -21.49 5.94
N GLU A 343 -23.08 -20.31 6.36
CA GLU A 343 -22.08 -20.24 7.46
C GLU A 343 -22.46 -19.26 8.58
N ILE A 344 -22.05 -19.65 9.79
CA ILE A 344 -22.31 -19.00 11.08
C ILE A 344 -21.02 -18.30 11.52
N VAL A 345 -21.10 -17.01 11.85
CA VAL A 345 -19.99 -16.23 12.39
C VAL A 345 -20.05 -16.28 13.93
N GLU A 346 -18.90 -16.50 14.57
CA GLU A 346 -18.80 -16.60 16.03
C GLU A 346 -19.05 -15.24 16.71
N ALA A 347 -19.94 -15.25 17.70
CA ALA A 347 -20.31 -14.08 18.49
C ALA A 347 -19.31 -13.77 19.62
N ASP A 348 -19.31 -12.51 20.05
CA ASP A 348 -18.48 -11.97 21.13
C ASP A 348 -18.69 -12.75 22.47
N SER A 349 -17.71 -13.59 22.84
CA SER A 349 -17.85 -14.59 23.92
C SER A 349 -17.37 -14.10 25.30
N VAL A 350 -16.54 -13.05 25.34
CA VAL A 350 -15.80 -12.63 26.54
C VAL A 350 -16.72 -12.11 27.65
N ILE A 351 -17.76 -11.34 27.31
CA ILE A 351 -18.69 -10.79 28.31
C ILE A 351 -19.62 -11.89 28.85
N TYR A 352 -19.99 -12.87 28.03
CA TYR A 352 -20.89 -13.96 28.45
C TYR A 352 -20.31 -14.83 29.57
N GLU A 353 -18.99 -15.00 29.60
CA GLU A 353 -18.29 -15.75 30.67
C GLU A 353 -18.29 -15.01 32.02
N ARG A 354 -18.56 -13.69 32.01
CA ARG A 354 -18.51 -12.83 33.20
C ARG A 354 -19.90 -12.42 33.71
N LEU A 355 -20.98 -12.89 33.09
CA LEU A 355 -22.34 -12.59 33.54
C LEU A 355 -22.68 -13.31 34.85
N ALA A 356 -23.48 -12.68 35.71
CA ALA A 356 -24.03 -13.32 36.90
C ALA A 356 -24.99 -14.45 36.52
N ASP A 357 -25.11 -15.49 37.37
CA ASP A 357 -26.11 -16.55 37.19
C ASP A 357 -27.54 -15.97 37.29
N GLY A 358 -28.43 -16.37 36.38
CA GLY A 358 -29.80 -15.84 36.26
C GLY A 358 -30.08 -15.04 34.98
N HIS A 359 -31.36 -14.75 34.72
CA HIS A 359 -31.85 -14.13 33.46
C HIS A 359 -31.49 -14.91 32.18
N ASP A 360 -31.53 -16.25 32.24
CA ASP A 360 -31.11 -17.12 31.15
C ASP A 360 -31.90 -16.92 29.86
N ASP A 361 -33.19 -16.58 29.96
CA ASP A 361 -34.02 -16.25 28.79
C ASP A 361 -33.50 -15.01 28.05
N LEU A 362 -33.11 -13.96 28.79
CA LEU A 362 -32.58 -12.72 28.21
C LEU A 362 -31.20 -12.94 27.58
N LYS A 363 -30.36 -13.73 28.23
CA LYS A 363 -29.05 -14.13 27.70
C LYS A 363 -29.20 -14.93 26.42
N LYS A 364 -30.17 -15.86 26.36
CA LYS A 364 -30.42 -16.66 25.17
C LYS A 364 -30.91 -15.80 24.01
N ILE A 365 -31.91 -14.95 24.22
CA ILE A 365 -32.45 -14.06 23.18
C ILE A 365 -31.36 -13.10 22.68
N THR A 366 -30.59 -12.49 23.58
CA THR A 366 -29.53 -11.56 23.19
C THR A 366 -28.41 -12.28 22.43
N ARG A 367 -28.13 -13.55 22.75
CA ARG A 367 -27.18 -14.38 21.99
C ARG A 367 -27.67 -14.68 20.59
N GLU A 368 -28.95 -15.04 20.43
CA GLU A 368 -29.57 -15.23 19.12
C GLU A 368 -29.48 -13.95 18.26
N HIS A 369 -29.72 -12.78 18.86
CA HIS A 369 -29.55 -11.49 18.16
C HIS A 369 -28.09 -11.20 17.80
N LEU A 370 -27.13 -11.53 18.67
CA LEU A 370 -25.70 -11.38 18.39
C LEU A 370 -25.25 -12.25 17.22
N GLU A 371 -25.67 -13.52 17.19
CA GLU A 371 -25.39 -14.43 16.09
C GLU A 371 -26.02 -13.91 14.78
N GLN A 372 -27.25 -13.38 14.85
CA GLN A 372 -27.89 -12.75 13.70
C GLN A 372 -27.09 -11.53 13.22
N PHE A 373 -26.67 -10.64 14.11
CA PHE A 373 -25.87 -9.46 13.74
C PHE A 373 -24.49 -9.86 13.18
N GLY A 374 -23.82 -10.85 13.77
CA GLY A 374 -22.56 -11.38 13.26
C GLY A 374 -22.71 -11.99 11.87
N SER A 375 -23.78 -12.75 11.63
CA SER A 375 -24.08 -13.31 10.30
C SER A 375 -24.38 -12.25 9.24
N ALA A 376 -24.80 -11.06 9.65
CA ALA A 376 -25.02 -9.90 8.81
C ALA A 376 -23.74 -9.11 8.48
N GLY A 377 -22.58 -9.54 8.98
CA GLY A 377 -21.30 -8.84 8.83
C GLY A 377 -21.16 -7.62 9.76
N LEU A 378 -22.00 -7.51 10.79
CA LEU A 378 -21.94 -6.41 11.75
C LEU A 378 -20.99 -6.75 12.89
N ARG A 379 -20.17 -5.77 13.30
CA ARG A 379 -19.32 -5.91 14.49
C ARG A 379 -20.20 -5.80 15.72
N THR A 380 -20.23 -6.85 16.52
CA THR A 380 -21.05 -6.90 17.73
C THR A 380 -20.26 -6.52 18.97
N LEU A 381 -20.88 -5.77 19.89
CA LEU A 381 -20.36 -5.51 21.22
C LEU A 381 -21.43 -5.82 22.27
N CYS A 382 -21.04 -6.44 23.37
CA CYS A 382 -21.93 -6.66 24.51
C CYS A 382 -21.78 -5.57 25.57
N LEU A 383 -22.91 -5.10 26.10
CA LEU A 383 -22.93 -4.16 27.24
C LEU A 383 -23.57 -4.83 28.46
N ALA A 384 -22.85 -4.75 29.58
CA ALA A 384 -23.30 -5.24 30.87
C ALA A 384 -22.83 -4.29 31.97
N TYR A 385 -23.54 -4.27 33.09
CA TYR A 385 -23.21 -3.44 34.25
C TYR A 385 -23.23 -4.27 35.53
N ARG A 386 -22.60 -3.75 36.58
CA ARG A 386 -22.68 -4.34 37.93
C ARG A 386 -22.75 -3.21 38.94
N ASP A 387 -23.73 -3.29 39.84
CA ASP A 387 -23.81 -2.41 40.99
C ASP A 387 -22.80 -2.87 42.05
N LEU A 388 -21.91 -1.96 42.47
CA LEU A 388 -20.91 -2.21 43.49
C LEU A 388 -21.34 -1.61 44.82
N SER A 389 -21.20 -2.37 45.91
CA SER A 389 -21.38 -1.81 47.24
C SER A 389 -20.21 -0.89 47.61
N PRO A 390 -20.44 0.15 48.42
CA PRO A 390 -19.38 1.07 48.84
C PRO A 390 -18.17 0.35 49.47
N GLN A 391 -18.43 -0.71 50.26
CA GLN A 391 -17.37 -1.47 50.93
C GLN A 391 -16.50 -2.25 49.93
N ILE A 392 -17.12 -2.87 48.91
CA ILE A 392 -16.38 -3.57 47.86
C ILE A 392 -15.55 -2.55 47.07
N TYR A 393 -16.15 -1.42 46.70
CA TYR A 393 -15.47 -0.36 45.96
C TYR A 393 -14.26 0.20 46.73
N GLU A 394 -14.40 0.53 48.02
CA GLU A 394 -13.29 1.03 48.84
C GLU A 394 -12.14 0.01 48.89
N SER A 395 -12.45 -1.26 49.15
CA SER A 395 -11.44 -2.33 49.21
C SER A 395 -10.73 -2.56 47.87
N TRP A 396 -11.44 -2.40 46.75
CA TRP A 396 -10.87 -2.50 45.41
C TRP A 396 -10.05 -1.26 45.05
N ASN A 397 -10.53 -0.07 45.40
CA ASN A 397 -9.88 1.20 45.09
C ASN A 397 -8.50 1.30 45.77
N GLU A 398 -8.36 0.83 47.00
CA GLU A 398 -7.06 0.71 47.66
C GLU A 398 -6.07 -0.16 46.87
N LYS A 399 -6.53 -1.35 46.42
CA LYS A 399 -5.73 -2.26 45.58
C LYS A 399 -5.40 -1.65 44.22
N SER A 400 -6.34 -0.92 43.62
CA SER A 400 -6.16 -0.21 42.34
C SER A 400 -5.12 0.90 42.46
N ILE A 401 -5.16 1.68 43.54
CA ILE A 401 -4.15 2.72 43.83
C ILE A 401 -2.77 2.07 44.05
N GLN A 402 -2.71 0.95 44.76
CA GLN A 402 -1.47 0.21 44.97
C GLN A 402 -0.91 -0.36 43.64
N ALA A 403 -1.76 -0.87 42.76
CA ALA A 403 -1.35 -1.35 41.44
C ALA A 403 -0.87 -0.20 40.55
N LYS A 404 -1.57 0.95 40.53
CA LYS A 404 -1.19 2.16 39.77
C LYS A 404 0.14 2.75 40.23
N SER A 405 0.44 2.67 41.53
CA SER A 405 1.69 3.16 42.12
C SER A 405 2.86 2.18 42.01
N SER A 406 2.62 0.95 41.52
CA SER A 406 3.68 -0.05 41.34
C SER A 406 4.64 0.33 40.21
N LEU A 407 5.94 0.33 40.51
CA LEU A 407 7.01 0.59 39.54
C LEU A 407 7.39 -0.63 38.69
N ARG A 408 7.02 -1.84 39.13
CA ARG A 408 7.28 -3.12 38.43
C ARG A 408 5.97 -3.81 38.08
N ASP A 409 5.91 -4.39 36.88
CA ASP A 409 4.79 -5.17 36.35
C ASP A 409 3.43 -4.47 36.51
N ARG A 410 3.41 -3.16 36.27
CA ARG A 410 2.23 -2.31 36.51
C ARG A 410 1.02 -2.77 35.70
N GLU A 411 1.21 -3.04 34.41
CA GLU A 411 0.12 -3.51 33.52
C GLU A 411 -0.51 -4.80 34.05
N LYS A 412 0.32 -5.82 34.31
CA LYS A 412 -0.15 -7.10 34.86
C LYS A 412 -0.91 -6.93 36.19
N LYS A 413 -0.43 -6.08 37.09
CA LYS A 413 -1.12 -5.81 38.37
C LYS A 413 -2.44 -5.07 38.19
N LEU A 414 -2.52 -4.19 37.19
CA LEU A 414 -3.77 -3.50 36.86
C LEU A 414 -4.79 -4.49 36.29
N ASP A 415 -4.35 -5.41 35.42
CA ASP A 415 -5.20 -6.46 34.85
C ASP A 415 -5.73 -7.39 35.95
N GLU A 416 -4.85 -7.86 36.85
CA GLU A 416 -5.24 -8.70 38.00
C GLU A 416 -6.27 -8.00 38.91
N VAL A 417 -6.14 -6.68 39.12
CA VAL A 417 -7.09 -5.90 39.92
C VAL A 417 -8.40 -5.65 39.17
N ALA A 418 -8.37 -5.48 37.86
CA ALA A 418 -9.57 -5.34 37.03
C ALA A 418 -10.41 -6.64 37.05
N GLU A 419 -9.76 -7.80 36.93
CA GLU A 419 -10.43 -9.11 36.98
C GLU A 419 -11.21 -9.35 38.30
N LEU A 420 -10.85 -8.67 39.40
CA LEU A 420 -11.57 -8.81 40.67
C LEU A 420 -12.98 -8.22 40.64
N ILE A 421 -13.19 -7.15 39.86
CA ILE A 421 -14.49 -6.47 39.75
C ILE A 421 -15.25 -6.86 38.48
N GLU A 422 -14.54 -7.34 37.45
CA GLU A 422 -15.11 -7.76 36.17
C GLU A 422 -15.75 -9.16 36.23
N LYS A 423 -16.64 -9.37 37.19
CA LYS A 423 -17.39 -10.62 37.39
C LYS A 423 -18.83 -10.31 37.72
N GLU A 424 -19.73 -11.28 37.54
CA GLU A 424 -21.14 -11.18 37.93
C GLU A 424 -21.86 -9.96 37.35
N PHE A 425 -21.64 -9.68 36.07
CA PHE A 425 -22.33 -8.59 35.38
C PHE A 425 -23.79 -8.93 35.06
N VAL A 426 -24.65 -7.92 35.08
CA VAL A 426 -26.02 -7.95 34.57
C VAL A 426 -26.02 -7.49 33.12
N LEU A 427 -26.45 -8.36 32.21
CA LEU A 427 -26.53 -8.07 30.78
C LEU A 427 -27.59 -6.98 30.51
N ILE A 428 -27.21 -5.94 29.79
CA ILE A 428 -28.14 -4.91 29.28
C ILE A 428 -28.60 -5.31 27.87
N GLY A 429 -27.64 -5.73 27.05
CA GLY A 429 -27.89 -5.98 25.64
C GLY A 429 -26.62 -6.03 24.80
N SER A 430 -26.81 -5.89 23.49
CA SER A 430 -25.73 -5.84 22.50
C SER A 430 -25.94 -4.71 21.50
N THR A 431 -24.84 -4.23 20.93
CA THR A 431 -24.84 -3.28 19.82
C THR A 431 -24.21 -3.93 18.59
N ALA A 432 -24.61 -3.46 17.43
CA ALA A 432 -24.12 -3.92 16.14
C ALA A 432 -23.71 -2.70 15.32
N ILE A 433 -22.42 -2.65 14.99
CA ILE A 433 -21.78 -1.54 14.29
C ILE A 433 -21.38 -2.04 12.90
N GLU A 434 -21.80 -1.32 11.87
CA GLU A 434 -21.46 -1.61 10.49
C GLU A 434 -20.15 -0.90 10.13
N ASP A 435 -19.20 -1.65 9.56
CA ASP A 435 -18.05 -1.08 8.86
C ASP A 435 -18.41 -0.90 7.40
N LYS A 436 -18.72 0.35 7.01
CA LYS A 436 -19.29 0.60 5.68
C LYS A 436 -18.33 0.22 4.57
N LEU A 437 -18.81 -0.63 3.66
CA LEU A 437 -18.14 -0.92 2.41
C LEU A 437 -18.16 0.30 1.47
N GLN A 438 -17.21 0.33 0.53
CA GLN A 438 -17.31 1.24 -0.60
C GLN A 438 -18.46 0.80 -1.51
N GLU A 439 -19.07 1.78 -2.17
CA GLU A 439 -20.21 1.55 -3.05
C GLU A 439 -19.85 0.58 -4.19
N GLY A 440 -20.72 -0.40 -4.41
CA GLY A 440 -20.56 -1.38 -5.49
C GLY A 440 -19.49 -2.44 -5.24
N VAL A 441 -18.84 -2.48 -4.07
CA VAL A 441 -17.87 -3.53 -3.72
C VAL A 441 -18.48 -4.94 -3.83
N PRO A 442 -19.68 -5.22 -3.27
CA PRO A 442 -20.29 -6.55 -3.39
C PRO A 442 -20.52 -6.96 -4.86
N THR A 443 -21.09 -6.07 -5.67
CA THR A 443 -21.33 -6.30 -7.11
C THR A 443 -20.03 -6.49 -7.90
N CYS A 444 -18.98 -5.75 -7.54
CA CYS A 444 -17.66 -5.86 -8.16
C CYS A 444 -17.03 -7.23 -7.86
N ILE A 445 -17.03 -7.65 -6.59
CA ILE A 445 -16.51 -8.97 -6.16
C ILE A 445 -17.27 -10.10 -6.87
N GLU A 446 -18.60 -9.99 -6.97
CA GLU A 446 -19.42 -10.96 -7.70
C GLU A 446 -19.05 -11.02 -9.18
N THR A 447 -18.97 -9.87 -9.86
CA THR A 447 -18.61 -9.80 -11.28
C THR A 447 -17.23 -10.41 -11.55
N LEU A 448 -16.25 -10.12 -10.68
CA LEU A 448 -14.91 -10.67 -10.76
C LEU A 448 -14.90 -12.20 -10.51
N SER A 449 -15.73 -12.68 -9.57
CA SER A 449 -15.89 -14.10 -9.31
C SER A 449 -16.48 -14.85 -10.52
N ILE A 450 -17.52 -14.28 -11.15
CA ILE A 450 -18.13 -14.81 -12.38
C ILE A 450 -17.10 -14.84 -13.52
N ALA A 451 -16.21 -13.84 -13.60
CA ALA A 451 -15.11 -13.81 -14.55
C ALA A 451 -13.99 -14.84 -14.26
N GLY A 452 -14.09 -15.61 -13.16
CA GLY A 452 -13.12 -16.62 -12.78
C GLY A 452 -11.87 -16.07 -12.09
N ILE A 453 -11.93 -14.82 -11.61
CA ILE A 453 -10.83 -14.17 -10.89
C ILE A 453 -10.96 -14.49 -9.40
N LYS A 454 -9.88 -14.98 -8.80
CA LYS A 454 -9.80 -15.26 -7.36
C LYS A 454 -9.38 -14.02 -6.61
N ILE A 455 -10.16 -13.60 -5.62
CA ILE A 455 -9.86 -12.44 -4.78
C ILE A 455 -9.40 -12.94 -3.42
N TRP A 456 -8.22 -12.51 -2.99
CA TRP A 456 -7.68 -12.77 -1.66
C TRP A 456 -7.59 -11.45 -0.92
N VAL A 457 -8.22 -11.37 0.24
CA VAL A 457 -8.13 -10.21 1.12
C VAL A 457 -6.94 -10.43 2.07
N LEU A 458 -6.02 -9.47 2.10
CA LEU A 458 -4.88 -9.45 3.01
C LEU A 458 -5.10 -8.27 3.95
N THR A 459 -5.18 -8.49 5.26
CA THR A 459 -5.38 -7.42 6.24
C THR A 459 -4.40 -7.53 7.39
N GLY A 460 -3.98 -6.38 7.92
CA GLY A 460 -3.29 -6.26 9.20
C GLY A 460 -4.24 -6.16 10.40
N ASP A 461 -5.56 -6.10 10.16
CA ASP A 461 -6.55 -6.02 11.22
C ASP A 461 -6.64 -7.31 12.05
N LYS A 462 -7.23 -7.19 13.24
CA LYS A 462 -7.48 -8.34 14.14
C LYS A 462 -8.37 -9.38 13.44
N MET A 463 -8.22 -10.65 13.80
CA MET A 463 -8.99 -11.74 13.17
C MET A 463 -10.50 -11.57 13.29
N GLU A 464 -11.00 -11.07 14.42
CA GLU A 464 -12.43 -10.78 14.65
C GLU A 464 -12.98 -9.80 13.61
N THR A 465 -12.20 -8.75 13.33
CA THR A 465 -12.52 -7.74 12.33
C THR A 465 -12.28 -8.20 10.90
N HIS A 466 -11.56 -9.29 10.63
CA HIS A 466 -11.37 -9.82 9.28
C HIS A 466 -12.56 -10.64 8.80
N VAL A 467 -13.19 -11.40 9.71
CA VAL A 467 -14.29 -12.33 9.42
C VAL A 467 -15.63 -11.60 9.26
N SER A 468 -15.84 -10.52 10.01
CA SER A 468 -16.98 -9.59 9.85
C SER A 468 -16.79 -8.73 8.62
#